data_AF-A0A971LFK3-F1
#
_entry.id   AF-A0A971LFK3-F1
#
_cell.length_a   1.000
_cell.length_b   1.000
_cell.length_c   1.000
_cell.angle_alpha   90.00
_cell.angle_beta   90.00
_cell.angle_gamma   90.00
#
_symmetry.space_group_name_H-M   'P 1'
#
loop_
_entity.id
_entity.type
_entity.pdbx_description
1 polymer ?
#
loop_
_entity_poly.entity_id
_entity_poly.type
_entity_poly.pdbx_seq_one_letter_code
_entity_poly.pdbx_strand_id
1 'polypeptide(L)'
;NTLGVLYILEAGESVQSIEDLSGKEILATGQGAVPEFVLSKLLADNNVDASVSFKAEHSELATLAASGQADLVMLPEPFVTTVLSKRADMRVALDLTQVWNENQTAQGGEGDLAMGCLAVSRSFAEEYPEALAAFLADYEISTEFANENPADTGELVAKYEIMADAGLATAAIPNCYITMIAGDDMKPVLEPLLETLLAANPQSIGGKLPGDDFYYKVND
;
A
#
# COMPACT_ATOMS: atom_id res chain seq x y z
N ASN A 1 -3.35 1.98 10.21
CA ASN A 1 -2.63 1.12 9.24
C ASN A 1 -2.63 1.85 7.92
N THR A 2 -2.25 1.25 6.80
CA THR A 2 -2.27 1.92 5.50
C THR A 2 -3.22 1.21 4.54
N LEU A 3 -3.86 1.99 3.67
CA LEU A 3 -4.34 1.45 2.39
C LEU A 3 -3.12 1.16 1.48
N GLY A 4 -3.30 1.27 0.17
CA GLY A 4 -2.27 0.97 -0.80
C GLY A 4 -1.22 2.06 -0.78
N VAL A 5 0.04 1.64 -0.79
CA VAL A 5 1.18 2.57 -0.72
C VAL A 5 2.09 2.43 -1.93
N LEU A 6 1.65 1.73 -2.98
CA LEU A 6 2.45 1.46 -4.18
C LEU A 6 2.25 2.53 -5.24
N TYR A 7 3.36 3.01 -5.77
CA TYR A 7 3.38 4.03 -6.81
C TYR A 7 4.30 3.61 -7.95
N ILE A 8 3.91 3.95 -9.18
CA ILE A 8 4.81 3.95 -10.33
C ILE A 8 5.48 5.31 -10.40
N LEU A 9 6.81 5.29 -10.42
CA LEU A 9 7.63 6.46 -10.63
C LEU A 9 8.26 6.40 -12.01
N GLU A 10 8.31 7.55 -12.67
CA GLU A 10 8.94 7.70 -13.98
C GLU A 10 9.89 8.90 -13.99
N ALA A 11 11.03 8.76 -14.66
CA ALA A 11 11.83 9.88 -15.15
C ALA A 11 11.40 10.25 -16.57
N GLY A 12 10.63 11.32 -16.70
CA GLY A 12 10.00 11.74 -17.96
C GLY A 12 8.48 11.88 -17.84
N GLU A 13 7.80 11.89 -18.99
CA GLU A 13 6.34 12.15 -19.08
C GLU A 13 5.61 11.11 -19.96
N SER A 14 6.19 9.92 -20.15
CA SER A 14 5.63 8.93 -21.08
C SER A 14 4.56 8.02 -20.48
N VAL A 15 4.35 8.06 -19.17
CA VAL A 15 3.28 7.34 -18.46
C VAL A 15 2.31 8.32 -17.81
N GLN A 16 1.12 8.50 -18.38
CA GLN A 16 0.06 9.36 -17.86
C GLN A 16 -1.18 8.56 -17.42
N SER A 17 -1.32 7.33 -17.90
CA SER A 17 -2.29 6.35 -17.44
C SER A 17 -1.68 4.95 -17.38
N ILE A 18 -2.43 3.98 -16.86
CA ILE A 18 -1.94 2.59 -16.78
C ILE A 18 -1.70 1.97 -18.16
N GLU A 19 -2.48 2.36 -19.16
CA GLU A 19 -2.33 1.88 -20.55
C GLU A 19 -0.99 2.26 -21.16
N ASP A 20 -0.43 3.40 -20.76
CA ASP A 20 0.88 3.85 -21.23
C ASP A 20 2.02 2.92 -20.77
N LEU A 21 1.79 2.02 -19.80
CA LEU A 21 2.77 1.00 -19.43
C LEU A 21 2.94 -0.09 -20.50
N SER A 22 2.08 -0.14 -21.51
CA SER A 22 2.12 -1.15 -22.56
C SER A 22 3.48 -1.18 -23.28
N GLY A 23 4.09 -2.36 -23.32
CA GLY A 23 5.41 -2.63 -23.90
C GLY A 23 6.59 -2.10 -23.09
N LYS A 24 6.38 -1.52 -21.90
CA LYS A 24 7.46 -1.03 -21.03
C LYS A 24 7.93 -2.11 -20.06
N GLU A 25 9.17 -1.94 -19.58
CA GLU A 25 9.73 -2.71 -18.47
C GLU A 25 9.64 -1.89 -17.18
N ILE A 26 9.02 -2.46 -16.15
CA ILE A 26 8.90 -1.86 -14.82
C ILE A 26 9.85 -2.60 -13.88
N LEU A 27 10.75 -1.88 -13.21
CA LEU A 27 11.51 -2.48 -12.12
C LEU A 27 10.69 -2.40 -10.82
N ALA A 28 10.53 -3.52 -10.14
CA ALA A 28 9.65 -3.63 -8.98
C ALA A 28 10.29 -4.45 -7.86
N THR A 29 9.62 -4.56 -6.73
CA THR A 29 9.97 -5.41 -5.58
C THR A 29 8.74 -6.20 -5.15
N GLY A 30 8.92 -7.16 -4.23
CA GLY A 30 7.80 -7.96 -3.72
C GLY A 30 7.40 -9.11 -4.65
N GLN A 31 8.38 -9.76 -5.27
CA GLN A 31 8.15 -10.98 -6.05
C GLN A 31 7.53 -12.08 -5.17
N GLY A 32 6.46 -12.69 -5.63
CA GLY A 32 5.68 -13.71 -4.93
C GLY A 32 4.82 -13.16 -3.79
N ALA A 33 4.67 -11.83 -3.67
CA ALA A 33 3.93 -11.17 -2.62
C ALA A 33 2.87 -10.21 -3.18
N VAL A 34 2.16 -9.53 -2.27
CA VAL A 34 1.06 -8.60 -2.59
C VAL A 34 1.41 -7.60 -3.71
N PRO A 35 2.59 -6.95 -3.74
CA PRO A 35 2.91 -5.99 -4.80
C PRO A 35 2.89 -6.57 -6.21
N GLU A 36 3.44 -7.77 -6.42
CA GLU A 36 3.41 -8.44 -7.72
C GLU A 36 1.98 -8.74 -8.16
N PHE A 37 1.16 -9.28 -7.26
CA PHE A 37 -0.20 -9.70 -7.60
C PHE A 37 -1.12 -8.52 -7.86
N VAL A 38 -0.98 -7.44 -7.10
CA VAL A 38 -1.70 -6.17 -7.34
C VAL A 38 -1.32 -5.60 -8.69
N LEU A 39 -0.01 -5.42 -8.98
CA LEU A 39 0.42 -4.88 -10.27
C LEU A 39 -0.05 -5.76 -11.44
N SER A 40 0.07 -7.08 -11.31
CA SER A 40 -0.37 -8.02 -12.34
C SER A 40 -1.87 -7.93 -12.60
N LYS A 41 -2.70 -7.80 -11.56
CA LYS A 41 -4.14 -7.59 -11.70
C LYS A 41 -4.45 -6.27 -12.39
N LEU A 42 -3.83 -5.17 -11.97
CA LEU A 42 -4.09 -3.86 -12.55
C LEU A 42 -3.73 -3.81 -14.04
N LEU A 43 -2.61 -4.43 -14.43
CA LEU A 43 -2.23 -4.58 -15.83
C LEU A 43 -3.24 -5.44 -16.60
N ALA A 44 -3.65 -6.58 -16.05
CA ALA A 44 -4.60 -7.49 -16.70
C ALA A 44 -6.00 -6.87 -16.87
N ASP A 45 -6.54 -6.23 -15.83
CA ASP A 45 -7.85 -5.57 -15.86
C ASP A 45 -7.90 -4.47 -16.93
N ASN A 46 -6.77 -3.81 -17.18
CA ASN A 46 -6.63 -2.75 -18.18
C ASN A 46 -6.10 -3.23 -19.55
N ASN A 47 -5.95 -4.55 -19.75
CA ASN A 47 -5.44 -5.16 -20.99
C ASN A 47 -4.04 -4.64 -21.38
N VAL A 48 -3.19 -4.38 -20.39
CA VAL A 48 -1.83 -3.87 -20.56
C VAL A 48 -0.82 -5.01 -20.48
N ASP A 49 0.00 -5.14 -21.53
CA ASP A 49 1.14 -6.06 -21.54
C ASP A 49 2.42 -5.28 -21.22
N ALA A 50 3.02 -5.52 -20.06
CA ALA A 50 4.26 -4.91 -19.60
C ALA A 50 5.14 -5.98 -18.95
N SER A 51 6.47 -5.85 -19.04
CA SER A 51 7.39 -6.73 -18.33
C SER A 51 7.74 -6.18 -16.96
N VAL A 52 7.94 -7.07 -15.99
CA VAL A 52 8.32 -6.69 -14.63
C VAL A 52 9.61 -7.39 -14.24
N SER A 53 10.61 -6.59 -13.84
CA SER A 53 11.91 -7.07 -13.38
C SER A 53 12.05 -6.82 -11.89
N PHE A 54 12.01 -7.90 -11.10
CA PHE A 54 12.03 -7.80 -9.64
C PHE A 54 13.44 -7.63 -9.07
N LYS A 55 13.55 -6.71 -8.10
CA LYS A 55 14.69 -6.55 -7.19
C LYS A 55 14.36 -7.16 -5.84
N ALA A 56 15.40 -7.50 -5.08
CA ALA A 56 15.23 -8.19 -3.80
C ALA A 56 14.66 -7.26 -2.74
N GLU A 57 15.15 -6.02 -2.68
CA GLU A 57 14.86 -5.08 -1.59
C GLU A 57 14.40 -3.72 -2.11
N HIS A 58 13.46 -3.10 -1.38
CA HIS A 58 12.99 -1.74 -1.67
C HIS A 58 14.12 -0.70 -1.64
N SER A 59 15.06 -0.86 -0.71
CA SER A 59 16.22 0.03 -0.57
C SER A 59 17.19 -0.08 -1.76
N GLU A 60 17.35 -1.28 -2.33
CA GLU A 60 18.14 -1.51 -3.55
C GLU A 60 17.51 -0.76 -4.73
N LEU A 61 16.22 -1.00 -4.99
CA LEU A 61 15.52 -0.36 -6.10
C LEU A 61 15.45 1.16 -5.96
N ALA A 62 15.20 1.67 -4.75
CA ALA A 62 15.23 3.10 -4.47
C ALA A 62 16.61 3.71 -4.75
N THR A 63 17.69 3.00 -4.45
CA THR A 63 19.06 3.46 -4.74
C THR A 63 19.32 3.50 -6.25
N LEU A 64 18.89 2.49 -7.00
CA LEU A 64 18.99 2.47 -8.46
C LEU A 64 18.20 3.62 -9.09
N ALA A 65 16.96 3.82 -8.65
CA ALA A 65 16.11 4.91 -9.12
C ALA A 65 16.73 6.28 -8.83
N ALA A 66 17.14 6.52 -7.58
CA ALA A 66 17.73 7.79 -7.16
C ALA A 66 19.07 8.12 -7.86
N SER A 67 19.81 7.10 -8.31
CA SER A 67 21.08 7.27 -9.03
C SER A 67 20.94 7.39 -10.55
N GLY A 68 19.72 7.34 -11.09
CA GLY A 68 19.50 7.41 -12.54
C GLY A 68 19.73 6.10 -13.28
N GLN A 69 19.82 4.98 -12.57
CA GLN A 69 20.00 3.65 -13.17
C GLN A 69 18.67 2.92 -13.44
N ALA A 70 17.55 3.46 -12.93
CA ALA A 70 16.22 2.95 -13.18
C ALA A 70 15.24 4.12 -13.37
N ASP A 71 14.60 4.18 -14.54
CA ASP A 71 13.77 5.31 -14.95
C ASP A 71 12.27 5.03 -14.84
N LEU A 72 11.87 3.76 -14.74
CA LEU A 72 10.48 3.35 -14.52
C LEU A 72 10.45 2.27 -13.45
N VAL A 73 9.94 2.61 -12.26
CA VAL A 73 9.97 1.72 -11.10
C VAL A 73 8.63 1.71 -10.37
N MET A 74 8.30 0.59 -9.72
CA MET A 74 7.26 0.52 -8.71
C MET A 74 7.90 0.47 -7.32
N LEU A 75 7.56 1.42 -6.46
CA LEU A 75 8.06 1.48 -5.08
C LEU A 75 6.92 1.82 -4.11
N PRO A 76 6.98 1.33 -2.86
CA PRO A 76 6.11 1.79 -1.80
C PRO A 76 6.63 3.07 -1.13
N GLU A 77 5.75 3.83 -0.47
CA GLU A 77 6.21 4.80 0.53
C GLU A 77 6.90 4.11 1.73
N PRO A 78 7.88 4.75 2.41
CA PRO A 78 8.42 6.09 2.16
C PRO A 78 9.55 6.14 1.11
N PHE A 79 9.81 5.04 0.37
CA PHE A 79 10.89 5.00 -0.63
C PHE A 79 10.60 5.91 -1.81
N VAL A 80 9.32 6.08 -2.17
CA VAL A 80 8.88 7.04 -3.19
C VAL A 80 9.34 8.44 -2.83
N THR A 81 8.97 8.94 -1.65
CA THR A 81 9.39 10.26 -1.17
C THR A 81 10.93 10.38 -1.11
N THR A 82 11.61 9.32 -0.68
CA THR A 82 13.08 9.29 -0.63
C THR A 82 13.71 9.45 -2.01
N VAL A 83 13.20 8.75 -3.04
CA VAL A 83 13.71 8.83 -4.41
C VAL A 83 13.49 10.22 -5.00
N LEU A 84 12.28 10.76 -4.86
CA LEU A 84 11.92 12.08 -5.40
C LEU A 84 12.73 13.21 -4.76
N SER A 85 13.12 13.07 -3.49
CA SER A 85 14.00 14.03 -2.83
C SER A 85 15.44 14.05 -3.40
N LYS A 86 15.87 12.96 -4.03
CA LYS A 86 17.24 12.77 -4.54
C LYS A 86 17.33 12.92 -6.06
N ARG A 87 16.22 12.76 -6.77
CA ARG A 87 16.16 12.74 -8.23
C ARG A 87 15.05 13.65 -8.75
N ALA A 88 15.42 14.86 -9.16
CA ALA A 88 14.50 15.93 -9.52
C ALA A 88 13.78 15.75 -10.88
N ASP A 89 14.29 14.90 -11.77
CA ASP A 89 13.66 14.56 -13.06
C ASP A 89 12.64 13.42 -12.93
N MET A 90 12.51 12.81 -11.76
CA MET A 90 11.58 11.72 -11.49
C MET A 90 10.30 12.26 -10.83
N ARG A 91 9.17 11.64 -11.14
CA ARG A 91 7.85 12.00 -10.60
C ARG A 91 7.05 10.75 -10.27
N VAL A 92 5.99 10.92 -9.46
CA VAL A 92 4.90 9.94 -9.41
C VAL A 92 4.17 9.98 -10.75
N ALA A 93 4.18 8.85 -11.46
CA ALA A 93 3.44 8.68 -12.69
C ALA A 93 2.05 8.10 -12.43
N LEU A 94 1.95 7.11 -11.55
CA LEU A 94 0.69 6.49 -11.16
C LEU A 94 0.67 6.21 -9.66
N ASP A 95 -0.48 6.41 -9.06
CA ASP A 95 -0.85 5.91 -7.75
C ASP A 95 -1.69 4.65 -7.94
N LEU A 96 -1.17 3.49 -7.51
CA LEU A 96 -1.84 2.22 -7.78
C LEU A 96 -3.07 2.01 -6.90
N THR A 97 -3.22 2.74 -5.79
CA THR A 97 -4.46 2.77 -5.01
C THR A 97 -5.56 3.45 -5.81
N GLN A 98 -5.26 4.57 -6.47
CA GLN A 98 -6.23 5.27 -7.31
C GLN A 98 -6.66 4.41 -8.51
N VAL A 99 -5.69 3.81 -9.23
CA VAL A 99 -5.99 2.94 -10.37
C VAL A 99 -6.82 1.72 -9.94
N TRP A 100 -6.52 1.14 -8.77
CA TRP A 100 -7.32 0.06 -8.20
C TRP A 100 -8.77 0.48 -7.95
N ASN A 101 -8.97 1.62 -7.27
CA ASN A 101 -10.29 2.11 -6.92
C ASN A 101 -11.14 2.46 -8.16
N GLU A 102 -10.50 3.03 -9.19
CA GLU A 102 -11.13 3.29 -10.48
C GLU A 102 -11.58 1.99 -11.17
N ASN A 103 -10.74 0.96 -11.18
CA ASN A 103 -11.09 -0.36 -11.72
C ASN A 103 -12.27 -0.99 -10.96
N GLN A 104 -12.23 -0.98 -9.62
CA GLN A 104 -13.32 -1.50 -8.79
C GLN A 104 -14.64 -0.81 -9.12
N THR A 105 -14.62 0.52 -9.19
CA THR A 105 -15.80 1.34 -9.53
C THR A 105 -16.31 1.02 -10.93
N ALA A 106 -15.43 0.89 -11.93
CA ALA A 106 -15.79 0.56 -13.30
C ALA A 106 -16.42 -0.84 -13.44
N GLN A 107 -16.07 -1.76 -12.54
CA GLN A 107 -16.61 -3.12 -12.46
C GLN A 107 -17.90 -3.20 -11.60
N GLY A 108 -18.39 -2.06 -11.10
CA GLY A 108 -19.59 -1.99 -10.25
C GLY A 108 -19.36 -2.50 -8.83
N GLY A 109 -18.09 -2.61 -8.41
CA GLY A 109 -17.69 -2.93 -7.06
C GLY A 109 -17.37 -1.67 -6.25
N GLU A 110 -17.10 -1.90 -4.97
CA GLU A 110 -16.57 -0.93 -4.02
C GLU A 110 -15.29 -1.54 -3.41
N GLY A 111 -14.47 -0.71 -2.77
CA GLY A 111 -13.33 -1.18 -1.99
C GLY A 111 -12.01 -0.50 -2.36
N ASP A 112 -11.29 -0.10 -1.31
CA ASP A 112 -9.95 0.45 -1.41
C ASP A 112 -8.89 -0.65 -1.43
N LEU A 113 -7.76 -0.41 -2.08
CA LEU A 113 -6.61 -1.29 -1.99
C LEU A 113 -6.06 -1.28 -0.55
N ALA A 114 -6.34 -2.29 0.28
CA ALA A 114 -5.77 -2.38 1.63
C ALA A 114 -4.46 -3.18 1.65
N MET A 115 -3.31 -2.56 1.93
CA MET A 115 -2.00 -3.25 1.94
C MET A 115 -1.43 -3.56 3.32
N GLY A 116 -2.08 -3.11 4.38
CA GLY A 116 -1.72 -3.50 5.74
C GLY A 116 -2.92 -3.71 6.64
N CYS A 117 -2.72 -4.50 7.69
CA CYS A 117 -3.77 -4.81 8.67
C CYS A 117 -3.20 -4.89 10.09
N LEU A 118 -4.08 -4.69 11.07
CA LEU A 118 -3.81 -5.06 12.46
C LEU A 118 -4.35 -6.48 12.67
N ALA A 119 -3.48 -7.42 13.01
CA ALA A 119 -3.87 -8.78 13.34
C ALA A 119 -3.81 -8.99 14.86
N VAL A 120 -4.90 -9.51 15.43
CA VAL A 120 -5.02 -9.82 16.86
C VAL A 120 -5.34 -11.31 17.00
N SER A 121 -4.67 -11.99 17.93
CA SER A 121 -4.99 -13.39 18.20
C SER A 121 -6.36 -13.49 18.87
N ARG A 122 -7.15 -14.50 18.47
CA ARG A 122 -8.48 -14.74 19.05
C ARG A 122 -8.44 -14.83 20.57
N SER A 123 -7.47 -15.57 21.12
CA SER A 123 -7.32 -15.73 22.56
C SER A 123 -7.07 -14.41 23.29
N PHE A 124 -6.29 -13.49 22.70
CA PHE A 124 -6.06 -12.18 23.30
C PHE A 124 -7.32 -11.31 23.28
N ALA A 125 -8.04 -11.30 22.16
CA ALA A 125 -9.29 -10.54 22.04
C ALA A 125 -10.37 -11.03 23.03
N GLU A 126 -10.43 -12.34 23.29
CA GLU A 126 -11.37 -12.94 24.25
C GLU A 126 -10.95 -12.73 25.71
N GLU A 127 -9.65 -12.82 26.02
CA GLU A 127 -9.13 -12.70 27.39
C GLU A 127 -9.01 -11.25 27.85
N TYR A 128 -8.73 -10.31 26.93
CA TYR A 128 -8.47 -8.90 27.21
C TYR A 128 -9.34 -7.94 26.38
N PRO A 129 -10.68 -8.07 26.40
CA PRO A 129 -11.56 -7.25 25.56
C PRO A 129 -11.47 -5.76 25.87
N GLU A 130 -11.36 -5.37 27.15
CA GLU A 130 -11.24 -3.96 27.55
C GLU A 130 -9.91 -3.34 27.09
N ALA A 131 -8.81 -4.11 27.16
CA ALA A 131 -7.51 -3.63 26.70
C ALA A 131 -7.47 -3.48 25.17
N LEU A 132 -8.10 -4.41 24.44
CA LEU A 132 -8.25 -4.30 22.99
C LEU A 132 -9.10 -3.08 22.60
N ALA A 133 -10.22 -2.85 23.28
CA ALA A 133 -11.07 -1.68 23.05
C ALA A 133 -10.31 -0.37 23.30
N ALA A 134 -9.56 -0.27 24.41
CA ALA A 134 -8.73 0.88 24.70
C ALA A 134 -7.64 1.10 23.64
N PHE A 135 -6.96 0.02 23.22
CA PHE A 135 -5.96 0.10 22.15
C PHE A 135 -6.56 0.60 20.84
N LEU A 136 -7.74 0.11 20.44
CA LEU A 136 -8.40 0.51 19.20
C LEU A 136 -8.82 1.99 19.24
N ALA A 137 -9.32 2.48 20.38
CA ALA A 137 -9.64 3.89 20.55
C ALA A 137 -8.38 4.78 20.44
N ASP A 138 -7.28 4.38 21.09
CA ASP A 138 -6.00 5.10 20.98
C ASP A 138 -5.42 5.02 19.54
N TYR A 139 -5.65 3.91 18.84
CA TYR A 139 -5.22 3.71 17.45
C TYR A 139 -5.97 4.61 16.47
N GLU A 140 -7.26 4.81 16.68
CA GLU A 140 -8.09 5.75 15.92
C GLU A 140 -7.58 7.18 16.10
N ILE A 141 -7.45 7.63 17.34
CA ILE A 141 -6.91 8.95 17.69
C ILE A 141 -5.50 9.15 17.10
N SER A 142 -4.63 8.13 17.18
CA SER A 142 -3.29 8.21 16.62
C SER A 142 -3.31 8.32 15.09
N THR A 143 -4.26 7.67 14.42
CA THR A 143 -4.41 7.71 12.96
C THR A 143 -4.91 9.08 12.51
N GLU A 144 -5.93 9.61 13.17
CA GLU A 144 -6.44 10.97 12.93
C GLU A 144 -5.34 12.01 13.15
N PHE A 145 -4.62 11.91 14.27
CA PHE A 145 -3.51 12.81 14.58
C PHE A 145 -2.44 12.81 13.48
N ALA A 146 -2.06 11.63 12.96
CA ALA A 146 -1.06 11.50 11.91
C ALA A 146 -1.48 12.22 10.63
N ASN A 147 -2.74 12.09 10.24
CA ASN A 147 -3.28 12.72 9.03
C ASN A 147 -3.48 14.24 9.19
N GLU A 148 -3.94 14.69 10.36
CA GLU A 148 -4.18 16.11 10.63
C GLU A 148 -2.90 16.90 10.94
N ASN A 149 -1.87 16.23 11.46
CA ASN A 149 -0.62 16.85 11.90
C ASN A 149 0.62 16.15 11.29
N PRO A 150 0.80 16.16 9.95
CA PRO A 150 1.94 15.47 9.32
C PRO A 150 3.31 15.98 9.78
N ALA A 151 3.46 17.26 10.08
CA ALA A 151 4.72 17.83 10.56
C ALA A 151 5.10 17.31 11.95
N ASP A 152 4.18 17.35 12.90
CA ASP A 152 4.42 16.84 14.25
C ASP A 152 4.64 15.33 14.24
N THR A 153 3.92 14.62 13.36
CA THR A 153 4.09 13.17 13.18
C THR A 153 5.44 12.86 12.54
N GLY A 154 5.90 13.67 11.58
CA GLY A 154 7.25 13.56 11.01
C GLY A 154 8.35 13.72 12.06
N GLU A 155 8.21 14.67 12.98
CA GLU A 155 9.12 14.82 14.12
C GLU A 155 9.11 13.59 15.05
N LEU A 156 7.94 13.01 15.32
CA LEU A 156 7.84 11.76 16.08
C LEU A 156 8.51 10.59 15.36
N VAL A 157 8.29 10.44 14.05
CA VAL A 157 8.93 9.42 13.20
C VAL A 157 10.46 9.51 13.29
N ALA A 158 11.02 10.72 13.26
CA ALA A 158 12.46 10.94 13.43
C ALA A 158 12.94 10.68 14.85
N LYS A 159 12.21 11.19 15.85
CA LYS A 159 12.51 10.98 17.27
C LYS A 159 12.58 9.50 17.65
N TYR A 160 11.72 8.67 17.07
CA TYR A 160 11.68 7.23 17.31
C TYR A 160 12.53 6.42 16.31
N GLU A 161 13.38 7.09 15.52
CA GLU A 161 14.35 6.46 14.61
C GLU A 161 13.71 5.55 13.55
N ILE A 162 12.42 5.76 13.23
CA ILE A 162 11.72 5.03 12.16
C ILE A 162 12.24 5.51 10.79
N MET A 163 12.43 6.82 10.65
CA MET A 163 13.14 7.42 9.52
C MET A 163 13.93 8.63 10.00
N ALA A 164 15.18 8.79 9.57
CA ALA A 164 16.07 9.82 10.11
C ALA A 164 15.67 11.26 9.80
N ASP A 165 14.92 11.51 8.72
CA ASP A 165 14.57 12.84 8.24
C ASP A 165 13.07 13.13 8.48
N ALA A 166 12.78 14.05 9.41
CA ALA A 166 11.42 14.44 9.75
C ALA A 166 10.68 15.13 8.59
N GLY A 167 11.40 15.86 7.74
CA GLY A 167 10.84 16.55 6.58
C GLY A 167 10.38 15.57 5.51
N LEU A 168 11.20 14.56 5.21
CA LEU A 168 10.80 13.45 4.33
C LEU A 168 9.65 12.64 4.94
N ALA A 169 9.63 12.45 6.27
CA ALA A 169 8.53 11.74 6.93
C ALA A 169 7.21 12.50 6.77
N THR A 170 7.25 13.81 7.02
CA THR A 170 6.13 14.74 6.80
C THR A 170 5.60 14.64 5.37
N ALA A 171 6.50 14.62 4.38
CA ALA A 171 6.11 14.55 2.97
C ALA A 171 5.49 13.20 2.56
N ALA A 172 5.91 12.10 3.17
CA ALA A 172 5.40 10.77 2.86
C ALA A 172 4.03 10.48 3.48
N ILE A 173 3.72 11.04 4.67
CA ILE A 173 2.50 10.72 5.44
C ILE A 173 1.20 10.81 4.61
N PRO A 174 0.93 11.89 3.85
CA PRO A 174 -0.28 11.98 3.04
C PRO A 174 -0.40 10.87 1.97
N ASN A 175 0.73 10.35 1.49
CA ASN A 175 0.81 9.31 0.47
C ASN A 175 0.80 7.88 1.08
N CYS A 176 0.92 7.77 2.40
CA CYS A 176 0.84 6.49 3.09
C CYS A 176 -0.61 6.01 3.27
N TYR A 177 -1.61 6.84 2.96
CA TYR A 177 -3.02 6.50 3.16
C TYR A 177 -3.32 5.92 4.54
N ILE A 178 -2.84 6.61 5.59
CA ILE A 178 -2.97 6.13 6.97
C ILE A 178 -4.45 6.15 7.36
N THR A 179 -5.00 5.00 7.74
CA THR A 179 -6.41 4.85 8.09
C THR A 179 -6.65 3.80 9.17
N MET A 180 -7.82 3.87 9.80
CA MET A 180 -8.39 2.82 10.62
C MET A 180 -9.78 2.48 10.06
N ILE A 181 -9.95 1.22 9.66
CA ILE A 181 -11.21 0.67 9.17
C ILE A 181 -11.56 -0.48 10.12
N ALA A 182 -12.79 -0.47 10.65
CA ALA A 182 -13.21 -1.38 11.71
C ALA A 182 -14.64 -1.89 11.47
N GLY A 183 -15.02 -2.92 12.20
CA GLY A 183 -16.37 -3.50 12.14
C GLY A 183 -16.72 -4.06 10.76
N ASP A 184 -17.96 -3.80 10.33
CA ASP A 184 -18.51 -4.35 9.09
C ASP A 184 -17.86 -3.77 7.83
N ASP A 185 -17.19 -2.61 7.92
CA ASP A 185 -16.52 -1.96 6.79
C ASP A 185 -15.20 -2.65 6.38
N MET A 186 -14.62 -3.49 7.25
CA MET A 186 -13.35 -4.17 6.96
C MET A 186 -13.46 -5.17 5.81
N LYS A 187 -14.56 -5.94 5.76
CA LYS A 187 -14.72 -7.02 4.79
C LYS A 187 -14.86 -6.49 3.36
N PRO A 188 -15.74 -5.52 3.06
CA PRO A 188 -15.84 -4.92 1.72
C PRO A 188 -14.52 -4.34 1.21
N VAL A 189 -13.68 -3.80 2.10
CA VAL A 189 -12.38 -3.22 1.73
C VAL A 189 -11.32 -4.30 1.47
N LEU A 190 -11.23 -5.34 2.30
CA LEU A 190 -10.16 -6.34 2.20
C LEU A 190 -10.47 -7.47 1.20
N GLU A 191 -11.75 -7.82 1.01
CA GLU A 191 -12.16 -8.96 0.20
C GLU A 191 -11.70 -8.88 -1.27
N PRO A 192 -11.76 -7.73 -1.97
CA PRO A 192 -11.23 -7.60 -3.32
C PRO A 192 -9.74 -7.95 -3.45
N LEU A 193 -8.93 -7.58 -2.43
CA LEU A 193 -7.53 -7.97 -2.41
C LEU A 193 -7.39 -9.48 -2.18
N LEU A 194 -8.13 -10.06 -1.23
CA LEU A 194 -8.07 -11.49 -0.95
C LEU A 194 -8.48 -12.34 -2.16
N GLU A 195 -9.49 -11.91 -2.92
CA GLU A 195 -9.89 -12.54 -4.18
C GLU A 195 -8.77 -12.48 -5.23
N THR A 196 -8.09 -11.34 -5.32
CA THR A 196 -6.92 -11.15 -6.19
C THR A 196 -5.80 -12.10 -5.83
N LEU A 197 -5.48 -12.20 -4.54
CA LEU A 197 -4.46 -13.11 -4.02
C LEU A 197 -4.85 -14.59 -4.26
N LEU A 198 -6.12 -14.93 -4.06
CA LEU A 198 -6.66 -16.27 -4.33
C LEU A 198 -6.55 -16.65 -5.81
N ALA A 199 -6.88 -15.73 -6.71
CA ALA A 199 -6.82 -15.94 -8.15
C ALA A 199 -5.38 -16.10 -8.64
N ALA A 200 -4.45 -15.30 -8.11
CA ALA A 200 -3.04 -15.34 -8.49
C ALA A 200 -2.32 -16.56 -7.91
N ASN A 201 -2.49 -16.83 -6.61
CA ASN A 201 -1.89 -17.95 -5.92
C ASN A 201 -2.72 -18.35 -4.70
N PRO A 202 -3.55 -19.40 -4.77
CA PRO A 202 -4.42 -19.79 -3.67
C PRO A 202 -3.69 -20.01 -2.33
N GLN A 203 -2.45 -20.49 -2.36
CA GLN A 203 -1.68 -20.76 -1.15
C GLN A 203 -1.27 -19.47 -0.39
N SER A 204 -1.28 -18.31 -1.05
CA SER A 204 -0.97 -17.02 -0.43
C SER A 204 -1.94 -16.64 0.70
N ILE A 205 -3.17 -17.17 0.67
CA ILE A 205 -4.20 -16.94 1.70
C ILE A 205 -4.68 -18.23 2.38
N GLY A 206 -3.94 -19.34 2.23
CA GLY A 206 -4.34 -20.64 2.81
C GLY A 206 -5.40 -21.40 2.02
N GLY A 207 -5.59 -21.07 0.73
CA GLY A 207 -6.33 -21.86 -0.25
C GLY A 207 -7.79 -21.47 -0.48
N LYS A 208 -8.35 -20.56 0.32
CA LYS A 208 -9.74 -20.10 0.20
C LYS A 208 -9.90 -18.74 0.88
N LEU A 209 -10.98 -18.02 0.53
CA LEU A 209 -11.36 -16.82 1.26
C LEU A 209 -11.64 -17.14 2.75
N PRO A 210 -11.22 -16.26 3.67
CA PRO A 210 -11.56 -16.40 5.08
C PRO A 210 -13.07 -16.21 5.30
N GLY A 211 -13.58 -16.83 6.38
CA GLY A 211 -14.95 -16.64 6.82
C GLY A 211 -15.13 -15.35 7.62
N ASP A 212 -16.37 -15.07 8.05
CA ASP A 212 -16.68 -13.86 8.83
C ASP A 212 -15.96 -13.82 10.19
N ASP A 213 -15.52 -14.97 10.71
CA ASP A 213 -14.78 -15.08 11.97
C ASP A 213 -13.30 -14.64 11.88
N PHE A 214 -12.87 -14.22 10.68
CA PHE A 214 -11.59 -13.56 10.43
C PHE A 214 -11.62 -12.07 10.75
N TYR A 215 -12.79 -11.44 10.64
CA TYR A 215 -12.98 -10.01 10.83
C TYR A 215 -13.44 -9.73 12.26
N TYR A 216 -12.69 -8.90 12.98
CA TYR A 216 -13.07 -8.51 14.34
C TYR A 216 -14.32 -7.62 14.33
N LYS A 217 -15.38 -8.07 14.98
CA LYS A 217 -16.58 -7.26 15.21
C LYS A 217 -16.58 -6.75 16.63
N VAL A 218 -16.65 -5.43 16.81
CA VAL A 218 -16.93 -4.84 18.11
C VAL A 218 -18.37 -5.22 18.43
N ASN A 219 -18.58 -6.08 19.43
CA ASN A 219 -19.92 -6.35 19.93
C ASN A 219 -20.30 -5.20 20.87
N ASP A 220 -21.46 -4.59 20.64
CA ASP A 220 -22.12 -3.66 21.57
C ASP A 220 -22.42 -4.30 22.93
#